data_AF-A0A846YGM3-F1
#
_entry.id   AF-A0A846YGM3-F1
#
_cell.length_a   1.000
_cell.length_b   1.000
_cell.length_c   1.000
_cell.angle_alpha   90.00
_cell.angle_beta   90.00
_cell.angle_gamma   90.00
#
_symmetry.space_group_name_H-M   'P 1'
#
loop_
_entity.id
_entity.type
_entity.pdbx_description
1 polymer ?
#
loop_
_entity_poly.entity_id
_entity_poly.type
_entity_poly.pdbx_seq_one_letter_code
_entity_poly.pdbx_strand_id
1 'polypeptide(L)'
;MTQEQAASYGPGGRGFYGAVTVSERGQIAIPAQARRDHGIVPGDKLLVLGDPEQGLALMKLEVLLRNLHGSSELLQQILSLSGNAETERKTDHA
;
A
#
# COMPACT_ATOMS: atom_id res chain seq x y z
N MET A 1 -15.94 28.88 -12.60
CA MET A 1 -14.50 28.92 -12.29
C MET A 1 -14.31 28.25 -10.95
N THR A 2 -14.00 26.96 -10.92
CA THR A 2 -13.77 26.22 -9.67
C THR A 2 -12.37 26.59 -9.20
N GLN A 3 -12.25 27.25 -8.05
CA GLN A 3 -10.95 27.53 -7.45
C GLN A 3 -10.19 26.22 -7.30
N GLU A 4 -9.03 26.13 -7.93
CA GLU A 4 -8.09 25.04 -7.76
C GLU A 4 -7.53 25.18 -6.34
N GLN A 5 -8.16 24.50 -5.38
CA GLN A 5 -7.65 24.43 -4.01
C GLN A 5 -6.28 23.75 -4.08
N ALA A 6 -5.23 24.54 -3.86
CA ALA A 6 -3.86 24.06 -3.79
C ALA A 6 -3.76 23.04 -2.65
N ALA A 7 -3.10 21.91 -2.91
CA ALA A 7 -2.82 20.92 -1.88
C ALA A 7 -1.97 21.56 -0.77
N SER A 8 -2.33 21.31 0.49
CA SER A 8 -1.52 21.70 1.64
C SER A 8 -0.80 20.47 2.18
N TYR A 9 0.48 20.57 2.50
CA TYR A 9 1.26 19.42 3.00
C TYR A 9 1.63 19.63 4.46
N GLY A 10 1.31 18.64 5.28
CA GLY A 10 1.71 18.57 6.68
C GLY A 10 3.04 17.83 6.89
N PRO A 11 3.47 17.66 8.16
CA PRO A 11 4.71 16.98 8.51
C PRO A 11 4.79 15.57 7.91
N GLY A 12 5.96 15.24 7.36
CA GLY A 12 6.22 13.95 6.71
C GLY A 12 5.66 13.84 5.28
N GLY A 13 5.32 14.94 4.63
CA GLY A 13 4.83 14.96 3.24
C GLY A 13 3.37 14.53 3.10
N ARG A 14 2.60 14.50 4.19
CA ARG A 14 1.17 14.13 4.18
C ARG A 14 0.36 15.26 3.55
N GLY A 15 -0.16 15.04 2.34
CA GLY A 15 -0.96 16.00 1.60
C GLY A 15 -2.44 16.02 2.02
N PHE A 16 -2.99 17.22 2.18
CA PHE A 16 -4.41 17.52 2.24
C PHE A 16 -4.86 18.07 0.88
N TYR A 17 -5.75 17.34 0.21
CA TYR A 17 -6.20 17.64 -1.14
C TYR A 17 -7.62 18.23 -1.20
N GLY A 18 -8.18 18.59 -0.05
CA GLY A 18 -9.54 19.12 0.07
C GLY A 18 -10.54 18.12 0.64
N ALA A 19 -11.78 18.58 0.82
CA ALA A 19 -12.92 17.77 1.19
C ALA A 19 -13.75 17.44 -0.05
N VAL A 20 -14.26 16.21 -0.13
CA VAL A 20 -15.12 15.76 -1.23
C VAL A 20 -16.44 15.25 -0.68
N THR A 21 -17.53 15.48 -1.41
CA THR A 21 -18.86 15.03 -1.02
C THR A 21 -19.20 13.74 -1.76
N VAL A 22 -19.86 12.82 -1.05
CA VAL A 22 -20.38 11.60 -1.64
C VAL A 22 -21.58 11.96 -2.51
N SER A 23 -21.55 11.54 -3.77
CA SER A 23 -22.69 11.69 -4.68
C SER A 23 -23.87 10.81 -4.27
N GLU A 24 -25.04 11.05 -4.85
CA GLU A 24 -26.24 10.23 -4.63
C GLU A 24 -26.04 8.74 -4.94
N ARG A 25 -25.07 8.43 -5.81
CA ARG A 25 -24.71 7.06 -6.19
C ARG A 25 -23.65 6.43 -5.28
N GLY A 26 -23.29 7.08 -4.17
CA GLY A 26 -22.25 6.61 -3.27
C GLY A 26 -20.82 6.79 -3.79
N GLN A 27 -20.62 7.57 -4.86
CA GLN A 27 -19.29 7.78 -5.47
C GLN A 27 -18.63 9.05 -4.95
N ILE A 28 -17.30 9.03 -4.83
CA ILE A 28 -16.48 10.21 -4.60
C ILE A 28 -15.56 10.47 -5.79
N ALA A 29 -15.31 11.74 -6.10
CA ALA A 29 -14.31 12.12 -7.09
C ALA A 29 -12.97 12.37 -6.40
N ILE A 30 -11.92 11.65 -6.79
CA ILE A 30 -10.56 11.91 -6.28
C ILE A 30 -10.09 13.27 -6.83
N PRO A 31 -9.64 14.22 -5.98
CA PRO A 31 -9.17 15.52 -6.44
C PRO A 31 -8.09 15.41 -7.52
N ALA A 32 -8.11 16.32 -8.50
CA ALA A 32 -7.19 16.27 -9.64
C ALA A 32 -5.72 16.29 -9.21
N GLN A 33 -5.37 17.12 -8.22
CA GLN A 33 -4.00 17.19 -7.67
C GLN A 33 -3.59 15.88 -6.99
N ALA A 34 -4.48 15.25 -6.21
CA ALA A 34 -4.21 13.95 -5.58
C ALA A 34 -3.92 12.87 -6.63
N ARG A 35 -4.67 12.87 -7.75
CA ARG A 35 -4.40 11.95 -8.86
C ARG A 35 -3.04 12.19 -9.50
N ARG A 36 -2.64 13.45 -9.69
CA ARG A 36 -1.32 13.81 -10.24
C ARG A 36 -0.19 13.36 -9.33
N ASP A 37 -0.27 13.69 -8.04
CA ASP A 37 0.81 13.44 -7.07
C ASP A 37 0.98 11.95 -6.75
N HIS A 38 -0.12 11.20 -6.72
CA HIS A 38 -0.10 9.76 -6.45
C HIS A 38 -0.13 8.90 -7.72
N GLY A 39 0.00 9.51 -8.91
CA GLY A 39 0.00 8.81 -10.19
C GLY A 39 -1.20 7.89 -10.38
N ILE A 40 -2.39 8.36 -10.02
CA ILE A 40 -3.65 7.62 -10.17
C ILE A 40 -4.23 7.93 -11.54
N VAL A 41 -4.33 6.91 -12.38
CA VAL A 41 -4.85 7.02 -13.75
C VAL A 41 -6.11 6.17 -13.95
N PRO A 42 -6.94 6.45 -14.98
CA PRO A 42 -8.07 5.59 -15.31
C PRO A 42 -7.62 4.14 -15.53
N GLY A 43 -8.34 3.20 -14.92
CA GLY A 43 -8.00 1.76 -14.94
C GLY A 43 -7.22 1.30 -13.71
N ASP A 44 -6.63 2.20 -12.93
CA ASP A 44 -5.98 1.85 -11.67
C ASP A 44 -6.98 1.22 -10.68
N LYS A 45 -6.53 0.15 -10.03
CA LYS A 45 -7.27 -0.49 -8.93
C LYS A 45 -6.83 0.11 -7.60
N LEU A 46 -7.77 0.74 -6.92
CA LEU A 46 -7.61 1.20 -5.55
C LEU A 46 -8.30 0.21 -4.60
N LEU A 47 -7.60 -0.14 -3.54
CA LEU A 47 -8.14 -0.84 -2.39
C LEU A 47 -8.88 0.16 -1.51
N VAL A 48 -10.02 -0.27 -0.99
CA VAL A 48 -10.80 0.45 0.03
C VAL A 48 -10.65 -0.33 1.33
N LEU A 49 -10.05 0.30 2.33
CA LEU A 49 -9.85 -0.28 3.66
C LEU A 49 -10.75 0.47 4.64
N GLY A 50 -11.32 -0.25 5.59
CA GLY A 50 -12.21 0.32 6.60
C GLY A 50 -11.74 -0.01 8.00
N ASP A 51 -11.77 0.99 8.86
CA ASP A 51 -11.59 0.89 10.29
C ASP A 51 -12.76 1.62 10.97
N PRO A 52 -13.49 1.00 11.90
CA PRO A 52 -14.65 1.63 12.54
C PRO A 52 -14.35 2.94 13.27
N GLU A 53 -13.14 3.14 13.78
CA GLU A 53 -12.75 4.34 14.53
C GLU A 53 -12.00 5.37 13.68
N GLN A 54 -11.27 4.92 12.64
CA GLN A 54 -10.46 5.78 11.77
C GLN A 54 -11.15 6.11 10.43
N GLY A 55 -12.21 5.40 10.07
CA GLY A 55 -12.96 5.58 8.83
C GLY A 55 -12.39 4.80 7.65
N LEU A 56 -12.42 5.40 6.45
CA LEU A 56 -11.99 4.76 5.21
C LEU A 56 -10.61 5.26 4.76
N ALA A 57 -9.78 4.31 4.31
CA ALA A 57 -8.52 4.59 3.64
C ALA A 57 -8.52 4.03 2.21
N LEU A 58 -7.82 4.72 1.32
CA LEU A 58 -7.60 4.29 -0.07
C LEU A 58 -6.12 4.06 -0.30
N MET A 59 -5.77 2.97 -0.99
CA MET A 59 -4.40 2.73 -1.43
C MET A 59 -4.36 2.04 -2.80
N LYS A 60 -3.30 2.27 -3.58
CA LYS A 60 -3.11 1.52 -4.83
C LYS A 60 -2.81 0.05 -4.52
N LEU A 61 -3.47 -0.87 -5.22
CA LEU A 61 -3.22 -2.30 -5.06
C LEU A 61 -1.74 -2.66 -5.29
N GLU A 62 -1.10 -2.05 -6.29
CA GLU A 62 0.32 -2.27 -6.59
C GLU A 62 1.26 -1.90 -5.43
N VAL A 63 0.91 -0.87 -4.64
CA VAL A 63 1.70 -0.46 -3.48
C VAL A 63 1.61 -1.50 -2.38
N LEU A 64 0.41 -2.03 -2.13
CA LEU A 64 0.24 -3.13 -1.18
C LEU A 64 1.05 -4.36 -1.61
N LEU A 65 0.91 -4.77 -2.86
CA LEU A 65 1.62 -5.93 -3.39
C LEU A 65 3.14 -5.76 -3.29
N ARG A 66 3.66 -4.58 -3.65
CA ARG A 66 5.10 -4.27 -3.49
C ARG A 66 5.56 -4.42 -2.05
N ASN A 67 4.80 -3.89 -1.10
CA ASN A 67 5.14 -3.96 0.32
C ASN A 67 5.12 -5.40 0.84
N LEU A 68 4.17 -6.22 0.37
CA LEU A 68 4.08 -7.64 0.73
C LEU A 68 5.21 -8.47 0.11
N HIS A 69 5.53 -8.27 -1.17
CA HIS A 69 6.60 -9.02 -1.84
C HIS A 69 7.96 -8.83 -1.18
N GLY A 70 8.29 -7.61 -0.72
CA GLY A 70 9.52 -7.37 0.03
C GLY A 70 9.65 -8.18 1.32
N SER A 71 8.53 -8.60 1.93
CA SER A 71 8.54 -9.44 3.13
C SER A 71 8.69 -10.93 2.82
N SER A 72 8.17 -11.41 1.69
CA SER A 72 8.27 -12.83 1.32
C SER A 72 9.69 -13.23 0.92
N GLU A 73 10.44 -12.36 0.23
CA GLU A 73 11.82 -12.68 -0.16
C GLU A 73 12.73 -12.86 1.06
N LEU A 74 12.60 -11.97 2.05
CA LEU A 74 13.32 -12.08 3.33
C LEU A 74 12.91 -13.32 4.12
N LEU A 75 11.59 -13.61 4.19
CA LEU A 75 11.09 -14.81 4.85
C LEU A 75 11.60 -16.09 4.19
N GLN A 76 11.63 -16.14 2.85
CA GLN A 76 12.17 -17.28 2.10
C GLN A 76 13.68 -17.44 2.34
N GLN A 77 14.44 -16.35 2.41
CA GLN A 77 15.87 -16.39 2.76
C GLN A 77 16.08 -16.96 4.18
N ILE A 78 15.32 -16.53 5.17
CA ILE A 78 15.42 -17.04 6.56
C ILE A 78 15.06 -18.53 6.63
N LEU A 79 14.00 -18.97 5.95
CA LEU A 79 13.60 -20.38 5.89
C LEU A 79 14.67 -21.24 5.20
N SER A 80 15.30 -20.73 4.13
CA SER A 80 16.38 -21.44 3.43
C SER A 80 17.64 -21.64 4.29
N LEU A 81 17.94 -20.71 5.19
CA LEU A 81 19.05 -20.83 6.14
C LEU A 81 18.78 -21.83 7.26
N SER A 82 17.49 -22.09 7.57
CA SER A 82 17.10 -23.04 8.63
C SER A 82 17.10 -24.51 8.16
N GLY A 83 17.17 -24.76 6.84
CA GLY A 83 17.08 -26.10 6.25
C GLY A 83 18.38 -26.91 6.19
N ASN A 84 19.53 -26.37 6.60
CA ASN A 84 20.84 -26.99 6.34
C ASN A 84 21.55 -27.59 7.57
N ALA A 85 20.86 -27.81 8.71
CA ALA A 85 21.51 -28.25 9.95
C ALA A 85 21.48 -29.77 10.24
N GLU A 86 20.94 -30.61 9.35
CA GLU A 86 20.83 -32.06 9.61
C GLU A 86 21.29 -32.91 8.42
N THR A 87 22.61 -33.07 8.19
CA THR A 87 23.12 -34.21 7.38
C THR A 87 24.49 -34.74 7.80
N GLU A 88 25.32 -34.03 8.57
CA GLU A 88 26.68 -34.52 8.89
C GLU A 88 26.83 -35.14 10.28
N ARG A 89 26.14 -36.25 10.61
CA ARG A 89 26.53 -37.13 11.74
C ARG A 89 26.09 -38.60 11.57
N LYS A 90 26.40 -39.26 10.43
CA LYS A 90 26.35 -40.73 10.40
C LYS A 90 27.18 -41.38 9.29
N THR A 91 28.47 -41.06 9.24
CA THR A 91 29.47 -41.91 8.57
C THR A 91 30.71 -41.96 9.44
N ASP A 92 30.60 -42.57 10.63
CA ASP A 92 31.73 -43.27 11.23
C ASP A 92 31.25 -44.16 12.38
N HIS A 93 30.93 -45.42 12.10
CA HIS A 93 31.33 -46.50 12.99
C HIS A 93 31.40 -47.81 12.21
N ALA A 94 32.62 -48.35 12.23
CA ALA A 94 33.03 -49.65 11.74
C ALA A 94 32.34 -50.81 12.47
#